data_AF-A0A9R0VJU7-F1
#
_entry.id   AF-A0A9R0VJU7-F1
#
_cell.length_a   1.000
_cell.length_b   1.000
_cell.length_c   1.000
_cell.angle_alpha   90.00
_cell.angle_beta   90.00
_cell.angle_gamma   90.00
#
_symmetry.space_group_name_H-M   'P 1'
#
loop_
_entity.id
_entity.type
_entity.pdbx_description
1 polymer ?
#
loop_
_entity_poly.entity_id
_entity_poly.type
_entity_poly.pdbx_seq_one_letter_code
_entity_poly.pdbx_strand_id
1 'polypeptide(L)'
;MVEAFLKDYVGFDAVIGREVKAGYGYFAGVMDDGNTGASGGRLYACNHRTLLDPIAISSALGKPVFAVTYSLSPLSELLSPIPLLRLTRGRDEDRRRMSELLERGDVVVCPEGTTCREPYLLRFSPLFAELADEVSPVAVDERSTMFYGTSTSPGAKCLDSVFFLMNPRPEYSVHFLEPVRTDNPRGSIEVANQVQGVLAGALGFTPTALTRKDKYLLLAGNEGVVATKTSKVI
;
A
#
# COMPACT_ATOMS: atom_id res chain seq x y z
N MET A 1 -11.08 -6.75 -14.66
CA MET A 1 -11.60 -7.26 -13.37
C MET A 1 -11.56 -6.19 -12.28
N VAL A 2 -10.40 -5.58 -12.00
CA VAL A 2 -10.31 -4.51 -10.98
C VAL A 2 -10.96 -3.19 -11.44
N GLU A 3 -10.84 -2.83 -12.72
CA GLU A 3 -11.56 -1.67 -13.28
C GLU A 3 -13.08 -1.81 -13.18
N ALA A 4 -13.62 -2.96 -13.61
CA ALA A 4 -15.05 -3.27 -13.47
C ALA A 4 -15.47 -3.22 -11.99
N PHE A 5 -14.64 -3.72 -11.06
CA PHE A 5 -14.91 -3.55 -9.64
C PHE A 5 -14.92 -2.07 -9.21
N LEU A 6 -13.94 -1.27 -9.66
CA LEU A 6 -13.84 0.16 -9.32
C LEU A 6 -15.02 0.99 -9.87
N LYS A 7 -15.45 0.68 -11.09
CA LYS A 7 -16.57 1.36 -11.75
C LYS A 7 -17.92 0.84 -11.28
N ASP A 8 -18.11 -0.48 -11.33
CA ASP A 8 -19.42 -1.12 -11.15
C ASP A 8 -19.78 -1.35 -9.66
N TYR A 9 -18.78 -1.44 -8.77
CA TYR A 9 -19.01 -1.73 -7.34
C TYR A 9 -18.56 -0.64 -6.39
N VAL A 10 -17.56 0.16 -6.76
CA VAL A 10 -16.94 1.17 -5.89
C VAL A 10 -17.42 2.60 -6.22
N GLY A 11 -17.96 2.83 -7.43
CA GLY A 11 -18.62 4.09 -7.80
C GLY A 11 -17.69 5.21 -8.28
N PHE A 12 -16.52 4.88 -8.82
CA PHE A 12 -15.67 5.88 -9.46
C PHE A 12 -16.26 6.31 -10.82
N ASP A 13 -16.65 7.60 -10.95
CA ASP A 13 -17.24 8.19 -12.16
C ASP A 13 -16.29 8.21 -13.37
N ALA A 14 -14.98 8.32 -13.10
CA ALA A 14 -13.92 8.24 -14.10
C ALA A 14 -12.57 7.93 -13.44
N VAL A 15 -11.74 7.16 -14.15
CA VAL A 15 -10.30 7.01 -13.85
C VAL A 15 -9.57 7.86 -14.88
N ILE A 16 -8.99 9.00 -14.49
CA ILE A 16 -8.50 10.04 -15.43
C ILE A 16 -6.97 10.12 -15.46
N GLY A 17 -6.43 10.10 -16.68
CA GLY A 17 -5.03 10.35 -17.07
C GLY A 17 -4.82 9.89 -18.53
N ARG A 18 -3.64 10.15 -19.10
CA ARG A 18 -3.44 10.20 -20.57
C ARG A 18 -3.70 8.85 -21.26
N GLU A 19 -4.49 8.88 -22.34
CA GLU A 19 -4.92 7.73 -23.15
C GLU A 19 -3.74 6.86 -23.64
N VAL A 20 -3.76 5.56 -23.30
CA VAL A 20 -2.94 4.53 -23.96
C VAL A 20 -3.84 3.36 -24.37
N LYS A 21 -3.84 3.06 -25.66
CA LYS A 21 -4.69 2.05 -26.29
C LYS A 21 -4.12 0.64 -26.05
N ALA A 22 -4.74 -0.11 -25.14
CA ALA A 22 -4.66 -1.57 -25.10
C ALA A 22 -6.05 -2.14 -25.42
N GLY A 23 -6.12 -3.31 -26.07
CA GLY A 23 -7.38 -3.88 -26.56
C GLY A 23 -8.55 -3.79 -25.55
N TYR A 24 -9.73 -3.39 -26.07
CA TYR A 24 -11.03 -3.20 -25.39
C TYR A 24 -11.07 -2.36 -24.08
N GLY A 25 -10.15 -1.41 -23.85
CA GLY A 25 -10.33 -0.42 -22.75
C GLY A 25 -9.25 0.67 -22.65
N TYR A 26 -9.57 1.79 -21.97
CA TYR A 26 -8.69 2.98 -21.82
C TYR A 26 -8.28 3.17 -20.35
N PHE A 27 -6.99 3.43 -20.11
CA PHE A 27 -6.42 3.72 -18.78
C PHE A 27 -5.33 4.80 -18.82
N ALA A 28 -4.94 5.24 -17.63
CA ALA A 28 -4.29 6.51 -17.35
C ALA A 28 -3.05 6.32 -16.45
N GLY A 29 -1.84 6.32 -17.00
CA GLY A 29 -0.60 6.20 -16.23
C GLY A 29 0.64 6.15 -17.12
N VAL A 30 1.79 6.60 -16.59
CA VAL A 30 3.10 6.47 -17.24
C VAL A 30 3.80 5.25 -16.66
N MET A 31 4.20 4.33 -17.52
CA MET A 31 5.14 3.26 -17.19
C MET A 31 6.36 3.39 -18.11
N ASP A 32 7.53 3.27 -17.51
CA ASP A 32 8.73 2.92 -18.25
C ASP A 32 8.69 1.40 -18.49
N ASP A 33 8.76 0.98 -19.75
CA ASP A 33 8.87 -0.42 -20.16
C ASP A 33 10.30 -0.90 -19.90
N GLY A 34 10.73 -0.81 -18.64
CA GLY A 34 11.96 -1.41 -18.16
C GLY A 34 11.80 -2.93 -18.18
N ASN A 35 12.07 -3.57 -19.33
CA ASN A 35 12.23 -5.01 -19.42
C ASN A 35 13.49 -5.42 -18.64
N THR A 36 13.37 -5.63 -17.34
CA THR A 36 14.42 -6.27 -16.53
C THR A 36 14.13 -7.76 -16.48
N GLY A 37 14.95 -8.54 -17.18
CA GLY A 37 14.89 -10.00 -17.30
C GLY A 37 15.22 -10.75 -16.01
N ALA A 38 14.57 -10.43 -14.90
CA ALA A 38 14.60 -11.20 -13.68
C ALA A 38 13.47 -12.23 -13.71
N SER A 39 13.77 -13.50 -13.38
CA SER A 39 12.81 -14.61 -13.39
C SER A 39 11.79 -14.58 -12.24
N GLY A 40 11.41 -13.39 -11.77
CA GLY A 40 10.55 -13.17 -10.60
C GLY A 40 9.72 -11.88 -10.73
N GLY A 41 8.77 -11.71 -9.82
CA GLY A 41 7.88 -10.55 -9.77
C GLY A 41 8.57 -9.28 -9.27
N ARG A 42 7.97 -8.13 -9.59
CA ARG A 42 8.45 -6.82 -9.15
C ARG A 42 7.97 -6.47 -7.74
N LEU A 43 8.81 -5.79 -6.98
CA LEU A 43 8.47 -5.28 -5.65
C LEU A 43 8.14 -3.79 -5.72
N TYR A 44 6.92 -3.43 -5.35
CA TYR A 44 6.45 -2.05 -5.25
C TYR A 44 6.31 -1.66 -3.78
N ALA A 45 6.87 -0.50 -3.42
CA ALA A 45 6.71 0.08 -2.09
C ALA A 45 5.91 1.38 -2.18
N CYS A 46 4.76 1.45 -1.51
CA CYS A 46 3.91 2.64 -1.51
C CYS A 46 3.69 3.23 -0.11
N ASN A 47 3.44 4.54 -0.04
CA ASN A 47 2.86 5.12 1.16
C ASN A 47 1.44 4.57 1.41
N HIS A 48 0.92 4.73 2.63
CA HIS A 48 -0.30 4.05 3.03
C HIS A 48 -1.41 5.05 3.42
N ARG A 49 -2.38 5.33 2.55
CA ARG A 49 -3.51 6.24 2.84
C ARG A 49 -4.74 5.48 3.33
N THR A 50 -5.07 4.38 2.68
CA THR A 50 -6.31 3.60 2.85
C THR A 50 -6.05 2.11 2.59
N LEU A 51 -7.07 1.27 2.71
CA LEU A 51 -6.95 -0.13 2.26
C LEU A 51 -7.10 -0.28 0.72
N LEU A 52 -7.43 0.81 0.01
CA LEU A 52 -7.57 0.80 -1.46
C LEU A 52 -6.24 0.96 -2.18
N ASP A 53 -5.16 1.33 -1.48
CA ASP A 53 -3.88 1.66 -2.12
C ASP A 53 -3.35 0.53 -3.02
N PRO A 54 -3.30 -0.73 -2.56
CA PRO A 54 -2.83 -1.81 -3.43
C PRO A 54 -3.82 -2.17 -4.55
N ILE A 55 -5.12 -1.88 -4.38
CA ILE A 55 -6.17 -2.07 -5.41
C ILE A 55 -5.99 -1.03 -6.52
N ALA A 56 -5.75 0.22 -6.16
CA ALA A 56 -5.47 1.30 -7.09
C ALA A 56 -4.17 1.02 -7.88
N ILE A 57 -3.12 0.54 -7.22
CA ILE A 57 -1.88 0.12 -7.86
C ILE A 57 -2.13 -1.04 -8.83
N SER A 58 -2.83 -2.10 -8.42
CA SER A 58 -3.17 -3.22 -9.30
C SER A 58 -3.97 -2.77 -10.53
N SER A 59 -4.89 -1.83 -10.34
CA SER A 59 -5.70 -1.26 -11.42
C SER A 59 -4.84 -0.46 -12.40
N ALA A 60 -3.98 0.40 -11.88
CA ALA A 60 -3.05 1.19 -12.70
C ALA A 60 -2.04 0.30 -13.43
N LEU A 61 -1.66 -0.84 -12.84
CA LEU A 61 -0.81 -1.84 -13.49
C LEU A 61 -1.52 -2.69 -14.55
N GLY A 62 -2.86 -2.72 -14.56
CA GLY A 62 -3.64 -3.59 -15.45
C GLY A 62 -3.48 -5.09 -15.19
N LYS A 63 -2.87 -5.49 -14.07
CA LYS A 63 -2.59 -6.89 -13.71
C LYS A 63 -2.74 -7.12 -12.20
N PRO A 64 -3.08 -8.35 -11.76
CA PRO A 64 -3.16 -8.68 -10.35
C PRO A 64 -1.79 -8.58 -9.68
N VAL A 65 -1.79 -8.10 -8.43
CA VAL A 65 -0.62 -8.04 -7.55
C VAL A 65 -0.95 -8.69 -6.21
N PHE A 66 0.06 -9.20 -5.52
CA PHE A 66 -0.06 -9.61 -4.13
C PHE A 66 0.17 -8.41 -3.23
N ALA A 67 -0.76 -8.11 -2.32
CA ALA A 67 -0.58 -7.01 -1.38
C ALA A 67 -0.29 -7.53 0.04
N VAL A 68 0.72 -6.94 0.67
CA VAL A 68 1.23 -7.39 1.96
C VAL A 68 0.91 -6.35 3.02
N THR A 69 0.21 -6.77 4.09
CA THR A 69 -0.26 -5.83 5.11
C THR A 69 -0.06 -6.38 6.53
N TYR A 70 0.25 -5.49 7.48
CA TYR A 70 0.53 -5.86 8.88
C TYR A 70 -0.70 -5.91 9.79
N SER A 71 -1.87 -5.44 9.35
CA SER A 71 -3.05 -5.29 10.20
C SER A 71 -4.35 -5.28 9.41
N LEU A 72 -4.81 -6.47 9.01
CA LEU A 72 -6.16 -6.67 8.51
C LEU A 72 -7.00 -7.42 9.53
N SER A 73 -8.29 -7.07 9.55
CA SER A 73 -9.32 -7.96 10.08
C SER A 73 -9.63 -9.04 9.04
N PRO A 74 -10.07 -10.25 9.43
CA PRO A 74 -10.48 -11.30 8.49
C PRO A 74 -11.56 -10.84 7.48
N LEU A 75 -12.39 -9.86 7.86
CA LEU A 75 -13.40 -9.26 6.98
C LEU A 75 -12.77 -8.50 5.80
N SER A 76 -11.62 -7.86 6.01
CA SER A 76 -10.90 -7.13 4.97
C SER A 76 -10.21 -8.08 3.97
N GLU A 77 -9.84 -9.29 4.40
CA GLU A 77 -9.33 -10.34 3.51
C GLU A 77 -10.45 -10.89 2.61
N LEU A 78 -11.63 -11.12 3.19
CA LEU A 78 -12.80 -11.64 2.45
C LEU A 78 -13.28 -10.70 1.34
N LEU A 79 -13.24 -9.39 1.59
CA LEU A 79 -13.77 -8.38 0.65
C LEU A 79 -12.72 -7.90 -0.37
N SER A 80 -11.47 -8.36 -0.28
CA SER A 80 -10.41 -7.87 -1.15
C SER A 80 -10.48 -8.48 -2.55
N PRO A 81 -10.48 -7.67 -3.62
CA PRO A 81 -10.42 -8.17 -5.00
C PRO A 81 -9.02 -8.66 -5.40
N ILE A 82 -8.01 -8.43 -4.56
CA ILE A 82 -6.62 -8.84 -4.77
C ILE A 82 -6.16 -9.76 -3.63
N PRO A 83 -5.27 -10.73 -3.89
CA PRO A 83 -4.71 -11.58 -2.85
C PRO A 83 -4.00 -10.74 -1.77
N LEU A 84 -4.54 -10.76 -0.55
CA LEU A 84 -3.93 -10.12 0.62
C LEU A 84 -3.17 -11.14 1.44
N LEU A 85 -1.91 -10.85 1.74
CA LEU A 85 -1.14 -11.60 2.72
C LEU A 85 -1.02 -10.80 4.02
N ARG A 86 -1.49 -11.41 5.10
CA ARG A 86 -1.29 -10.88 6.45
C ARG A 86 0.08 -11.25 6.97
N LEU A 87 0.83 -10.22 7.35
CA LEU A 87 2.12 -10.38 8.03
C LEU A 87 1.93 -10.74 9.50
N THR A 88 2.84 -11.58 9.98
CA THR A 88 2.83 -12.21 11.30
C THR A 88 3.54 -11.39 12.36
N ARG A 89 4.21 -10.29 11.96
CA ARG A 89 5.09 -9.46 12.81
C ARG A 89 6.34 -10.21 13.30
N GLY A 90 6.66 -11.34 12.67
CA GLY A 90 7.93 -12.03 12.80
C GLY A 90 8.77 -11.79 11.56
N ARG A 91 9.94 -11.16 11.72
CA ARG A 91 10.77 -10.70 10.59
C ARG A 91 11.11 -11.83 9.61
N ASP A 92 11.55 -12.98 10.11
CA ASP A 92 12.01 -14.08 9.27
C ASP A 92 10.86 -14.80 8.54
N GLU A 93 9.71 -14.94 9.22
CA GLU A 93 8.50 -15.50 8.63
C GLU A 93 7.92 -14.56 7.56
N ASP A 94 7.87 -13.26 7.86
CA ASP A 94 7.40 -12.24 6.93
C ASP A 94 8.33 -12.16 5.71
N ARG A 95 9.65 -12.27 5.90
CA ARG A 95 10.64 -12.38 4.82
C ARG A 95 10.32 -13.56 3.91
N ARG A 96 10.21 -14.77 4.49
CA ARG A 96 9.95 -16.01 3.75
C ARG A 96 8.68 -15.89 2.89
N ARG A 97 7.57 -15.47 3.48
CA ARG A 97 6.30 -15.36 2.76
C ARG A 97 6.34 -14.33 1.65
N MET A 98 6.99 -13.17 1.89
CA MET A 98 7.12 -12.16 0.85
C MET A 98 8.01 -12.64 -0.32
N SER A 99 9.08 -13.38 -0.04
CA SER A 99 9.91 -14.01 -1.07
C SER A 99 9.11 -15.03 -1.91
N GLU A 100 8.34 -15.92 -1.26
CA GLU A 100 7.48 -16.88 -1.97
C GLU A 100 6.43 -16.20 -2.88
N LEU A 101 5.93 -15.03 -2.48
CA LEU A 101 5.01 -14.24 -3.30
C LEU A 101 5.73 -13.59 -4.49
N LEU A 102 6.93 -13.05 -4.28
CA LEU A 102 7.75 -12.47 -5.35
C LEU A 102 8.13 -13.51 -6.40
N GLU A 103 8.37 -14.76 -6.02
CA GLU A 103 8.60 -15.86 -6.98
C GLU A 103 7.36 -16.13 -7.85
N ARG A 104 6.15 -15.82 -7.35
CA ARG A 104 4.87 -16.08 -8.04
C ARG A 104 4.36 -14.88 -8.83
N GLY A 105 4.78 -13.67 -8.51
CA GLY A 105 4.34 -12.46 -9.19
C GLY A 105 4.62 -11.17 -8.41
N ASP A 106 4.07 -10.08 -8.91
CA ASP A 106 4.33 -8.74 -8.38
C ASP A 106 3.77 -8.57 -6.97
N VAL A 107 4.55 -7.93 -6.09
CA VAL A 107 4.21 -7.69 -4.69
C VAL A 107 4.16 -6.19 -4.40
N VAL A 108 3.09 -5.74 -3.75
CA VAL A 108 2.93 -4.39 -3.21
C VAL A 108 3.04 -4.44 -1.69
N VAL A 109 3.86 -3.58 -1.11
CA VAL A 109 4.02 -3.43 0.33
C VAL A 109 3.86 -1.98 0.76
N CYS A 110 3.20 -1.79 1.90
CA CYS A 110 3.10 -0.49 2.57
C CYS A 110 4.06 -0.46 3.78
N PRO A 111 5.32 -0.01 3.63
CA PRO A 111 6.34 -0.13 4.66
C PRO A 111 6.09 0.71 5.93
N GLU A 112 5.13 1.65 5.91
CA GLU A 112 4.63 2.34 7.10
C GLU A 112 3.97 1.39 8.12
N GLY A 113 3.43 0.27 7.64
CA GLY A 113 2.77 -0.75 8.47
C GLY A 113 1.43 -0.33 9.10
N THR A 114 0.96 0.88 8.79
CA THR A 114 -0.38 1.39 9.11
C THR A 114 -0.72 2.52 8.16
N THR A 115 -2.01 2.73 7.90
CA THR A 115 -2.50 3.92 7.18
C THR A 115 -2.07 5.20 7.91
N CYS A 116 -1.66 6.22 7.16
CA CYS A 116 -1.32 7.59 7.56
C CYS A 116 -2.01 8.59 6.63
N ARG A 117 -2.80 9.51 7.21
CA ARG A 117 -3.60 10.50 6.47
C ARG A 117 -3.06 11.93 6.57
N GLU A 118 -2.01 12.11 7.36
CA GLU A 118 -1.35 13.39 7.55
C GLU A 118 -0.36 13.69 6.40
N PRO A 119 0.07 14.95 6.19
CA PRO A 119 1.04 15.33 5.15
C PRO A 119 2.49 14.96 5.53
N TYR A 120 2.67 13.79 6.12
CA TYR A 120 3.96 13.23 6.49
C TYR A 120 3.96 11.71 6.31
N LEU A 121 5.15 11.15 6.10
CA LEU A 121 5.37 9.70 6.03
C LEU A 121 5.91 9.18 7.35
N LEU A 122 5.31 8.10 7.86
CA LEU A 122 5.90 7.34 8.96
C LEU A 122 7.21 6.67 8.52
N ARG A 123 8.03 6.30 9.49
CA ARG A 123 9.28 5.56 9.25
C ARG A 123 8.99 4.23 8.56
N PHE A 124 9.75 3.94 7.51
CA PHE A 124 9.61 2.69 6.78
C PHE A 124 10.30 1.52 7.48
N SER A 125 9.66 0.34 7.43
CA SER A 125 10.32 -0.93 7.78
C SER A 125 11.29 -1.33 6.65
N PRO A 126 12.54 -1.73 6.93
CA PRO A 126 13.54 -2.02 5.90
C PRO A 126 13.38 -3.40 5.24
N LEU A 127 12.46 -4.25 5.72
CA LEU A 127 12.35 -5.65 5.27
C LEU A 127 12.22 -5.78 3.75
N PHE A 128 11.43 -4.91 3.12
CA PHE A 128 11.18 -4.97 1.68
C PHE A 128 12.47 -4.73 0.86
N ALA A 129 13.39 -3.91 1.37
CA ALA A 129 14.64 -3.58 0.70
C ALA A 129 15.64 -4.75 0.68
N GLU A 130 15.32 -5.88 1.30
CA GLU A 130 16.18 -7.07 1.33
C GLU A 130 15.64 -8.21 0.45
N LEU A 131 14.56 -7.99 -0.30
CA LEU A 131 13.79 -9.05 -0.99
C LEU A 131 13.95 -9.07 -2.51
N ALA A 132 14.39 -7.97 -3.11
CA ALA A 132 14.55 -7.82 -4.56
C ALA A 132 15.78 -6.93 -4.84
N ASP A 133 16.35 -7.04 -6.04
CA ASP A 133 17.51 -6.21 -6.47
C ASP A 133 17.13 -4.74 -6.67
N GLU A 134 15.85 -4.48 -6.94
CA GLU A 134 15.28 -3.15 -7.10
C GLU A 134 13.88 -3.09 -6.49
N VAL A 135 13.50 -1.90 -6.03
CA VAL A 135 12.16 -1.60 -5.51
C VAL A 135 11.61 -0.42 -6.28
N SER A 136 10.41 -0.57 -6.83
CA SER A 136 9.69 0.52 -7.51
C SER A 136 8.86 1.33 -6.48
N PRO A 137 9.22 2.58 -6.16
CA PRO A 137 8.41 3.40 -5.26
C PRO A 137 7.11 3.82 -5.98
N VAL A 138 5.99 3.80 -5.27
CA VAL A 138 4.69 4.22 -5.81
C VAL A 138 4.03 5.22 -4.87
N ALA A 139 3.94 6.47 -5.31
CA ALA A 139 3.27 7.52 -4.55
C ALA A 139 1.76 7.44 -4.79
N VAL A 140 1.01 7.45 -3.70
CA VAL A 140 -0.44 7.32 -3.68
C VAL A 140 -1.03 8.49 -2.94
N ASP A 141 -1.87 9.28 -3.61
CA ASP A 141 -2.57 10.41 -3.00
C ASP A 141 -4.09 10.23 -3.11
N GLU A 142 -4.75 10.54 -2.01
CA GLU A 142 -6.18 10.36 -1.79
C GLU A 142 -6.75 11.69 -1.34
N ARG A 143 -7.74 12.21 -2.07
CA ARG A 143 -8.40 13.47 -1.73
C ARG A 143 -9.85 13.24 -1.36
N SER A 144 -10.11 13.35 -0.07
CA SER A 144 -11.44 13.47 0.53
C SER A 144 -11.84 14.92 0.68
N THR A 145 -13.14 15.21 0.62
CA THR A 145 -13.68 16.57 0.75
C THR A 145 -14.61 16.70 1.96
N MET A 146 -15.54 15.77 2.14
CA MET A 146 -16.60 15.81 3.15
C MET A 146 -16.49 14.69 4.19
N PHE A 147 -16.14 13.47 3.78
CA PHE A 147 -16.09 12.30 4.66
C PHE A 147 -14.66 11.84 4.86
N TYR A 148 -14.23 11.74 6.12
CA TYR A 148 -12.85 11.43 6.51
C TYR A 148 -12.78 10.13 7.32
N GLY A 149 -11.83 9.27 6.98
CA GLY A 149 -11.55 8.06 7.77
C GLY A 149 -10.77 8.37 9.04
N THR A 150 -11.44 8.34 10.20
CA THR A 150 -10.85 8.64 11.52
C THR A 150 -10.47 7.39 12.33
N SER A 151 -10.62 6.20 11.74
CA SER A 151 -10.58 4.95 12.50
C SER A 151 -9.18 4.51 12.92
N THR A 152 -8.99 4.35 14.24
CA THR A 152 -7.75 3.80 14.83
C THR A 152 -7.81 2.29 15.07
N SER A 153 -8.96 1.62 14.96
CA SER A 153 -9.07 0.17 15.17
C SER A 153 -9.08 -0.63 13.84
N PRO A 154 -8.47 -1.83 13.75
CA PRO A 154 -8.35 -2.58 12.48
C PRO A 154 -9.68 -2.89 11.78
N GLY A 155 -10.76 -3.16 12.54
CA GLY A 155 -12.09 -3.42 11.95
C GLY A 155 -12.76 -2.15 11.41
N ALA A 156 -12.59 -1.02 12.11
CA ALA A 156 -13.15 0.26 11.65
C ALA A 156 -12.35 0.87 10.47
N LYS A 157 -11.09 0.47 10.26
CA LYS A 157 -10.31 0.89 9.08
C LYS A 157 -10.91 0.44 7.74
N CYS A 158 -11.65 -0.66 7.73
CA CYS A 158 -12.40 -1.06 6.54
C CYS A 158 -13.51 -0.05 6.21
N LEU A 159 -14.11 0.55 7.24
CA LEU A 159 -15.11 1.61 7.05
C LEU A 159 -14.49 2.90 6.52
N ASP A 160 -13.20 3.15 6.77
CA ASP A 160 -12.53 4.33 6.20
C ASP A 160 -12.58 4.33 4.66
N SER A 161 -12.44 3.17 4.02
CA SER A 161 -12.61 3.06 2.57
C SER A 161 -14.04 3.37 2.15
N VAL A 162 -15.04 2.97 2.94
CA VAL A 162 -16.45 3.32 2.69
C VAL A 162 -16.68 4.83 2.84
N PHE A 163 -16.13 5.44 3.89
CA PHE A 163 -16.18 6.90 4.09
C PHE A 163 -15.54 7.66 2.94
N PHE A 164 -14.38 7.19 2.46
CA PHE A 164 -13.73 7.79 1.29
C PHE A 164 -14.67 7.79 0.08
N LEU A 165 -15.33 6.68 -0.22
CA LEU A 165 -16.21 6.53 -1.38
C LEU A 165 -17.53 7.31 -1.26
N MET A 166 -17.96 7.66 -0.05
CA MET A 166 -19.12 8.53 0.15
C MET A 166 -18.83 9.99 -0.19
N ASN A 167 -17.57 10.37 -0.45
CA ASN A 167 -17.25 11.73 -0.87
C ASN A 167 -17.93 12.04 -2.21
N PRO A 168 -18.52 13.24 -2.39
CA PRO A 168 -19.14 13.62 -3.67
C PRO A 168 -18.18 13.63 -4.87
N ARG A 169 -16.87 13.74 -4.60
CA ARG A 169 -15.78 13.70 -5.58
C ARG A 169 -14.57 13.00 -4.97
N PRO A 170 -14.53 11.67 -4.96
CA PRO A 170 -13.38 10.93 -4.47
C PRO A 170 -12.29 10.96 -5.55
N GLU A 171 -11.13 11.56 -5.26
CA GLU A 171 -9.98 11.49 -6.16
C GLU A 171 -8.91 10.57 -5.56
N TYR A 172 -8.40 9.68 -6.39
CA TYR A 172 -7.40 8.70 -5.99
C TYR A 172 -6.35 8.58 -7.10
N SER A 173 -5.11 8.92 -6.79
CA SER A 173 -4.02 9.02 -7.76
C SER A 173 -2.86 8.10 -7.40
N VAL A 174 -2.23 7.56 -8.44
CA VAL A 174 -1.12 6.61 -8.33
C VAL A 174 0.00 7.08 -9.25
N HIS A 175 1.19 7.24 -8.72
CA HIS A 175 2.37 7.73 -9.41
C HIS A 175 3.53 6.74 -9.23
N PHE A 176 3.89 6.03 -10.28
CA PHE A 176 5.06 5.15 -10.30
C PHE A 176 6.32 6.00 -10.45
N LEU A 177 7.31 5.77 -9.60
CA LEU A 177 8.58 6.50 -9.57
C LEU A 177 9.72 5.59 -10.04
N GLU A 178 10.87 6.19 -10.34
CA GLU A 178 12.06 5.46 -10.77
C GLU A 178 12.47 4.39 -9.74
N PRO A 179 12.80 3.15 -10.18
CA PRO A 179 13.23 2.09 -9.29
C PRO A 179 14.49 2.46 -8.50
N VAL A 180 14.49 2.09 -7.23
CA VAL A 180 15.64 2.23 -6.33
C VAL A 180 16.32 0.87 -6.20
N ARG A 181 17.60 0.80 -6.58
CA ARG A 181 18.39 -0.42 -6.38
C ARG A 181 18.63 -0.69 -4.90
N THR A 182 18.63 -1.96 -4.52
CA THR A 182 18.80 -2.39 -3.13
C THR A 182 20.24 -2.76 -2.78
N ASP A 183 21.14 -2.78 -3.77
CA ASP A 183 22.58 -3.01 -3.64
C ASP A 183 23.32 -1.80 -3.02
N ASN A 184 22.83 -1.32 -1.88
CA ASN A 184 23.42 -0.21 -1.15
C ASN A 184 24.42 -0.73 -0.08
N PRO A 185 25.70 -0.30 -0.10
CA PRO A 185 26.69 -0.68 0.91
C PRO A 185 26.33 -0.29 2.35
N ARG A 186 25.41 0.69 2.52
CA ARG A 186 24.91 1.14 3.82
C ARG A 186 23.75 0.29 4.37
N GLY A 187 23.30 -0.71 3.60
CA GLY A 187 22.31 -1.69 4.02
C GLY A 187 20.85 -1.29 3.78
N SER A 188 19.93 -2.20 4.13
CA SER A 188 18.49 -2.10 3.84
C SER A 188 17.78 -0.92 4.51
N ILE A 189 18.30 -0.43 5.64
CA ILE A 189 17.77 0.76 6.33
C ILE A 189 17.98 2.01 5.47
N GLU A 190 19.14 2.16 4.84
CA GLU A 190 19.42 3.32 3.99
C GLU A 190 18.54 3.30 2.74
N VAL A 191 18.37 2.12 2.12
CA VAL A 191 17.46 1.94 0.98
C VAL A 191 16.03 2.32 1.39
N ALA A 192 15.57 1.90 2.57
CA ALA A 192 14.25 2.25 3.06
C ALA A 192 14.09 3.77 3.27
N ASN A 193 15.11 4.44 3.80
CA ASN A 193 15.13 5.90 3.95
C ASN A 193 15.14 6.61 2.58
N GLN A 194 15.88 6.08 1.61
CA GLN A 194 15.91 6.60 0.24
C GLN A 194 14.53 6.50 -0.42
N VAL A 195 13.89 5.33 -0.36
CA VAL A 195 12.53 5.12 -0.88
C VAL A 195 11.52 6.04 -0.17
N GLN A 196 11.64 6.19 1.15
CA GLN A 196 10.81 7.13 1.92
C GLN A 196 11.01 8.58 1.43
N GLY A 197 12.26 9.00 1.20
CA GLY A 197 12.60 10.34 0.71
C GLY A 197 12.08 10.61 -0.70
N VAL A 198 12.19 9.64 -1.60
CA VAL A 198 11.66 9.71 -2.97
C VAL A 198 10.14 9.87 -2.96
N LEU A 199 9.43 9.07 -2.16
CA LEU A 199 7.98 9.19 -2.00
C LEU A 199 7.58 10.52 -1.35
N ALA A 200 8.30 10.95 -0.32
CA ALA A 200 8.05 12.22 0.35
C ALA A 200 8.20 13.40 -0.62
N GLY A 201 9.25 13.39 -1.45
CA GLY A 201 9.47 14.40 -2.48
C GLY A 201 8.36 14.43 -3.53
N ALA A 202 7.92 13.26 -4.01
CA ALA A 202 6.83 13.17 -4.99
C ALA A 202 5.47 13.65 -4.43
N LEU A 203 5.20 13.39 -3.16
CA LEU A 203 3.95 13.76 -2.48
C LEU A 203 3.98 15.18 -1.88
N GLY A 204 5.16 15.81 -1.79
CA GLY A 204 5.35 17.05 -1.03
C GLY A 204 5.17 16.85 0.49
N PHE A 205 5.44 15.66 1.00
CA PHE A 205 5.26 15.29 2.41
C PHE A 205 6.55 15.41 3.20
N THR A 206 6.42 15.47 4.53
CA THR A 206 7.58 15.42 5.43
C THR A 206 7.93 13.96 5.77
N PRO A 207 9.13 13.45 5.46
CA PRO A 207 9.56 12.15 5.97
C PRO A 207 9.84 12.25 7.48
N THR A 208 9.42 11.26 8.26
CA THR A 208 9.60 11.26 9.72
C THR A 208 10.26 9.99 10.21
N ALA A 209 10.84 10.06 11.41
CA ALA A 209 11.28 8.90 12.18
C ALA A 209 10.16 8.28 13.04
N LEU A 210 8.94 8.82 12.97
CA LEU A 210 7.81 8.35 13.76
C LEU A 210 7.42 6.94 13.31
N THR A 211 7.41 6.01 14.25
CA THR A 211 7.00 4.65 13.99
C THR A 211 5.49 4.51 14.05
N ARG A 212 5.00 3.39 13.53
CA ARG A 212 3.63 2.93 13.78
C ARG A 212 3.27 3.01 15.28
N LYS A 213 4.14 2.52 16.17
CA LYS A 213 3.89 2.47 17.62
C LYS A 213 3.67 3.88 18.19
N ASP A 214 4.52 4.82 17.78
CA ASP A 214 4.41 6.22 18.21
C ASP A 214 3.07 6.83 17.80
N LYS A 215 2.62 6.55 16.57
CA LYS A 215 1.31 6.99 16.08
C LYS A 215 0.16 6.48 16.94
N TYR A 216 0.09 5.18 17.24
CA TYR A 216 -1.01 4.65 18.05
C TYR A 216 -0.96 5.16 19.49
N LEU A 217 0.24 5.36 20.04
CA LEU A 217 0.39 5.91 21.38
C LEU A 217 -0.16 7.34 21.45
N LEU A 218 0.15 8.16 20.45
CA LEU A 218 -0.35 9.55 20.34
C LEU A 218 -1.87 9.62 20.13
N LEU A 219 -2.44 8.78 19.24
CA LEU A 219 -3.84 8.90 18.83
C LEU A 219 -4.82 8.10 19.69
N ALA A 220 -4.39 6.99 20.29
CA ALA A 220 -5.29 6.03 20.93
C ALA A 220 -4.80 5.56 22.31
N GLY A 221 -3.67 6.09 22.80
CA GLY A 221 -3.09 5.72 24.10
C GLY A 221 -2.68 4.26 24.23
N ASN A 222 -2.50 3.54 23.11
CA ASN A 222 -2.10 2.13 23.08
C ASN A 222 -1.05 1.89 21.98
N GLU A 223 -0.37 0.74 21.99
CA GLU A 223 0.71 0.46 21.02
C GLU A 223 0.22 -0.10 19.67
N GLY A 224 -1.09 -0.04 19.38
CA GLY A 224 -1.67 -0.64 18.16
C GLY A 224 -1.74 -2.17 18.23
N VAL A 225 -1.71 -2.73 19.44
CA VAL A 225 -1.96 -4.14 19.75
C VAL A 225 -3.40 -4.27 20.24
N VAL A 226 -4.26 -4.94 19.49
CA VAL A 226 -5.60 -5.30 19.96
C VAL A 226 -5.46 -6.54 20.81
N ALA A 227 -5.68 -6.43 22.12
CA ALA A 227 -5.78 -7.59 22.99
C ALA A 227 -6.93 -8.47 22.47
N THR A 228 -6.62 -9.72 22.08
CA THR A 228 -7.64 -10.72 21.80
C THR A 228 -8.39 -10.98 23.09
N LYS A 229 -9.62 -10.48 23.21
CA LYS A 229 -10.52 -10.91 24.29
C LYS A 229 -10.76 -12.41 24.08
N THR A 230 -10.11 -13.24 24.88
CA THR A 230 -10.49 -14.64 25.04
C THR A 230 -11.85 -14.62 25.70
N SER A 231 -12.91 -14.80 24.92
CA SER A 231 -14.24 -15.09 25.48
C SER A 231 -14.11 -16.39 26.26
N LYS A 232 -14.05 -16.30 27.59
CA LYS A 232 -14.34 -17.45 28.45
C LYS A 232 -15.79 -17.82 28.18
N VAL A 233 -15.98 -18.94 27.49
CA VAL A 233 -17.23 -19.68 27.56
C VAL A 233 -17.32 -20.17 29.00
N ILE A 234 -18.28 -19.65 29.75
CA ILE A 234 -18.75 -20.23 31.01
C ILE A 234 -19.93 -21.13 30.65
#